data_AF-A0A3S1BIZ4-F1
#
_entry.id   AF-A0A3S1BIZ4-F1
#
_cell.length_a   1.000
_cell.length_b   1.000
_cell.length_c   1.000
_cell.angle_alpha   90.00
_cell.angle_beta   90.00
_cell.angle_gamma   90.00
#
_symmetry.space_group_name_H-M   'P 1'
#
loop_
_entity.id
_entity.type
_entity.pdbx_description
1 polymer ?
#
loop_
_entity_poly.entity_id
_entity_poly.type
_entity_poly.pdbx_seq_one_letter_code
_entity_poly.pdbx_strand_id
1 'polypeptide(L)'
;MAQKDYGQSPKGHHECEILGRGPEAAESESLWRECKKNSGHEEFISAQQFIENYLPKLQADQHRGRLRAVIDLTVRLRVSFTSPARPAGDEFSHMRGSDQLRLGTGFIWTVEGPLSDEPCPCVQCDGKTPKEFWRFKVHTAHHVVYNTEEQKRQQLICFMIATLAGLMVR
;
A
#
# COMPACT_ATOMS: atom_id res chain seq x y z
N MET A 1 11.85 -11.48 -31.00
CA MET A 1 12.29 -10.20 -30.41
C MET A 1 11.06 -9.32 -30.25
N ALA A 2 10.57 -9.14 -29.02
CA ALA A 2 9.44 -8.25 -28.74
C ALA A 2 10.00 -6.99 -28.10
N GLN A 3 10.16 -5.92 -28.89
CA GLN A 3 10.35 -4.58 -28.35
C GLN A 3 9.08 -4.19 -27.62
N LYS A 4 9.13 -4.12 -26.28
CA LYS A 4 8.11 -3.42 -25.51
C LYS A 4 8.53 -1.96 -25.50
N ASP A 5 7.76 -1.15 -26.22
CA ASP A 5 7.80 0.30 -26.09
C ASP A 5 7.39 0.68 -24.67
N TYR A 6 8.37 1.05 -23.84
CA TYR A 6 8.12 1.77 -22.60
C TYR A 6 7.91 3.24 -22.96
N GLY A 7 6.72 3.56 -23.46
CA GLY A 7 6.31 4.95 -23.65
C GLY A 7 6.20 5.64 -22.29
N GLN A 8 7.22 6.39 -21.90
CA GLN A 8 7.16 7.24 -20.70
C GLN A 8 6.15 8.37 -20.95
N SER A 9 5.09 8.43 -20.15
CA SER A 9 4.18 9.58 -20.14
C SER A 9 4.95 10.82 -19.66
N PRO A 10 4.77 11.98 -20.29
CA PRO A 10 5.37 13.25 -19.84
C PRO A 10 4.79 13.78 -18.52
N LYS A 11 3.78 13.13 -17.95
CA LYS A 11 3.20 13.46 -16.63
C LYS A 11 3.63 12.39 -15.63
N GLY A 12 4.30 12.82 -14.57
CA GLY A 12 5.12 11.99 -13.71
C GLY A 12 4.41 10.77 -13.11
N HIS A 13 4.94 9.59 -13.43
CA HIS A 13 4.62 8.31 -12.79
C HIS A 13 5.20 8.20 -11.36
N HIS A 14 5.48 9.32 -10.68
CA HIS A 14 6.25 9.30 -9.44
C HIS A 14 5.49 8.69 -8.27
N GLU A 15 4.15 8.68 -8.33
CA GLU A 15 3.30 8.19 -7.25
C GLU A 15 2.75 6.77 -7.50
N CYS A 16 2.96 6.21 -8.71
CA CYS A 16 2.46 4.89 -9.07
C CYS A 16 3.43 4.11 -9.95
N GLU A 17 3.83 2.91 -9.49
CA GLU A 17 4.65 1.97 -10.25
C GLU A 17 3.76 0.93 -10.92
N ILE A 18 3.88 0.78 -12.24
CA ILE A 18 3.17 -0.26 -13.01
C ILE A 18 4.11 -1.45 -13.13
N LEU A 19 3.72 -2.59 -12.56
CA LEU A 19 4.43 -3.84 -12.81
C LEU A 19 4.00 -4.34 -14.18
N GLY A 20 4.94 -4.61 -15.10
CA GLY A 20 4.63 -4.96 -16.49
C GLY A 20 3.93 -6.33 -16.67
N ARG A 21 3.75 -6.78 -17.93
CA ARG A 21 3.38 -8.20 -18.21
C ARG A 21 4.60 -8.90 -18.76
N GLY A 22 5.39 -9.55 -17.93
CA GLY A 22 6.62 -10.22 -18.36
C GLY A 22 7.21 -11.07 -17.24
N PRO A 23 8.31 -11.79 -17.54
CA PRO A 23 9.05 -12.56 -16.53
C PRO A 23 9.34 -11.71 -15.29
N GLU A 24 9.77 -10.47 -15.48
CA GLU A 24 10.02 -9.49 -14.40
C GLU A 24 8.81 -9.23 -13.50
N ALA A 25 7.59 -9.28 -14.03
CA ALA A 25 6.37 -9.06 -13.24
C ALA A 25 5.90 -10.32 -12.52
N ALA A 26 6.09 -11.50 -13.14
CA ALA A 26 5.88 -12.78 -12.47
C ALA A 26 6.93 -12.99 -11.37
N GLU A 27 8.19 -12.65 -11.65
CA GLU A 27 9.27 -12.54 -10.67
C GLU A 27 8.91 -11.53 -9.59
N SER A 28 8.37 -10.36 -9.92
CA SER A 28 7.89 -9.40 -8.91
C SER A 28 6.81 -9.98 -8.01
N GLU A 29 5.91 -10.83 -8.52
CA GLU A 29 4.90 -11.50 -7.71
C GLU A 29 5.48 -12.61 -6.84
N SER A 30 6.35 -13.47 -7.37
CA SER A 30 7.00 -14.53 -6.59
C SER A 30 7.96 -13.94 -5.55
N LEU A 31 8.81 -13.00 -5.95
CA LEU A 31 9.70 -12.24 -5.07
C LEU A 31 8.89 -11.51 -4.01
N TRP A 32 7.70 -10.99 -4.33
CA TRP A 32 6.85 -10.40 -3.31
C TRP A 32 6.38 -11.40 -2.26
N ARG A 33 5.92 -12.59 -2.69
CA ARG A 33 5.46 -13.65 -1.77
C ARG A 33 6.60 -14.20 -0.91
N GLU A 34 7.79 -14.26 -1.48
CA GLU A 34 9.01 -14.75 -0.82
C GLU A 34 9.80 -13.64 -0.10
N CYS A 35 9.36 -12.39 -0.22
CA CYS A 35 10.02 -11.22 0.36
C CYS A 35 10.04 -11.33 1.88
N LYS A 36 11.16 -11.79 2.43
CA LYS A 36 11.51 -11.66 3.84
C LYS A 36 12.00 -10.24 4.06
N LYS A 37 11.12 -9.24 3.92
CA LYS A 37 11.40 -7.80 3.94
C LYS A 37 12.70 -7.47 4.71
N ASN A 38 13.70 -6.97 3.98
CA ASN A 38 15.06 -6.60 4.44
C ASN A 38 16.05 -7.75 4.71
N SER A 39 15.78 -8.99 4.32
CA SER A 39 16.77 -10.08 4.44
C SER A 39 17.97 -9.84 3.52
N GLY A 40 19.18 -9.75 4.09
CA GLY A 40 20.41 -9.51 3.33
C GLY A 40 20.71 -8.03 3.04
N HIS A 41 19.87 -7.11 3.51
CA HIS A 41 20.14 -5.66 3.46
C HIS A 41 20.70 -5.19 4.81
N GLU A 42 21.98 -5.47 5.06
CA GLU A 42 22.64 -5.13 6.34
C GLU A 42 22.71 -3.62 6.59
N GLU A 43 22.75 -2.82 5.52
CA GLU A 43 22.72 -1.35 5.58
C GLU A 43 21.29 -0.77 5.63
N PHE A 44 20.25 -1.60 5.73
CA PHE A 44 18.88 -1.10 5.83
C PHE A 44 18.69 -0.30 7.12
N ILE A 45 18.40 0.98 6.96
CA ILE A 45 18.05 1.87 8.08
C ILE A 45 16.55 1.76 8.32
N SER A 46 16.16 1.18 9.45
CA SER A 46 14.75 1.18 9.87
C SER A 46 14.25 2.62 10.08
N ALA A 47 12.94 2.84 9.97
CA ALA A 47 12.37 4.16 10.26
C ALA A 47 12.74 4.66 11.66
N GLN A 48 12.80 3.77 12.65
CA GLN A 48 13.22 4.09 14.01
C GLN A 48 14.67 4.60 14.03
N GLN A 49 15.60 3.84 13.43
CA GLN A 49 17.00 4.25 13.32
C GLN A 49 17.17 5.55 12.52
N PHE A 50 16.35 5.76 11.48
CA PHE A 50 16.35 7.00 10.70
C PHE A 50 15.94 8.20 11.57
N ILE A 51 14.85 8.07 12.33
CA ILE A 51 14.38 9.11 13.24
C ILE A 51 15.42 9.43 14.32
N GLU A 52 16.04 8.40 14.91
CA GLU A 52 16.98 8.55 16.01
C GLU A 52 18.33 9.15 15.57
N ASN A 53 18.90 8.62 14.49
CA ASN A 53 20.30 8.89 14.13
C ASN A 53 20.45 9.94 13.01
N TYR A 54 19.45 10.09 12.14
CA TYR A 54 19.57 10.90 10.92
C TYR A 54 18.74 12.18 10.94
N LEU A 55 17.93 12.39 12.00
CA LEU A 55 17.18 13.62 12.24
C LEU A 55 17.58 14.36 13.53
N PRO A 56 18.87 14.60 13.80
CA PRO A 56 19.31 15.33 15.01
C PRO A 56 18.86 16.80 15.01
N LYS A 57 18.54 17.37 13.84
CA LYS A 57 18.07 18.75 13.69
C LYS A 57 16.58 18.94 13.96
N LEU A 58 15.78 17.86 13.96
CA LEU A 58 14.41 17.91 14.47
C LEU A 58 14.47 17.80 16.00
N GLN A 59 14.86 18.91 16.63
CA GLN A 59 15.11 19.02 18.07
C GLN A 59 13.82 18.97 18.91
N ALA A 60 12.66 19.28 18.32
CA ALA A 60 11.40 19.20 19.03
C ALA A 60 10.83 17.78 18.98
N ASP A 61 10.64 17.15 20.14
CA ASP A 61 9.99 15.83 20.29
C ASP A 61 8.65 15.74 19.54
N GLN A 62 7.93 16.86 19.47
CA GLN A 62 6.68 16.96 18.71
C GLN A 62 6.86 16.62 17.22
N HIS A 63 7.94 17.07 16.59
CA HIS A 63 8.18 16.79 15.17
C HIS A 63 8.57 15.33 14.93
N ARG A 64 9.34 14.74 15.86
CA ARG A 64 9.69 13.30 15.82
C ARG A 64 8.44 12.44 15.96
N GLY A 65 7.56 12.78 16.90
CA GLY A 65 6.27 12.11 17.07
C GLY A 65 5.39 12.19 15.83
N ARG A 66 5.29 13.37 15.22
CA ARG A 66 4.54 13.55 13.95
C ARG A 66 5.13 12.73 12.81
N LEU A 67 6.45 12.75 12.63
CA LEU A 67 7.09 11.96 11.58
C LEU A 67 6.87 10.46 11.79
N ARG A 68 7.02 9.98 13.03
CA ARG A 68 6.74 8.59 13.38
C ARG A 68 5.31 8.20 13.03
N ALA A 69 4.34 9.04 13.42
CA ALA A 69 2.94 8.82 13.07
C ALA A 69 2.73 8.79 11.55
N VAL A 70 3.34 9.71 10.78
CA VAL A 70 3.23 9.71 9.31
C VAL A 70 3.78 8.41 8.72
N ILE A 71 4.94 7.94 9.18
CA ILE A 71 5.53 6.69 8.72
C ILE A 71 4.63 5.50 9.05
N ASP A 72 4.17 5.40 10.31
CA ASP A 72 3.32 4.30 10.77
C ASP A 72 1.96 4.27 10.06
N LEU A 73 1.43 5.43 9.65
CA LEU A 73 0.18 5.56 8.91
C LEU A 73 0.34 5.41 7.39
N THR A 74 1.57 5.38 6.87
CA THR A 74 1.82 5.20 5.43
C THR A 74 1.59 3.75 5.03
N VAL A 75 0.76 3.53 4.00
CA VAL A 75 0.44 2.20 3.49
C VAL A 75 0.85 2.05 2.03
N ARG A 76 1.11 0.81 1.60
CA ARG A 76 1.26 0.45 0.19
C ARG A 76 -0.04 -0.10 -0.34
N LEU A 77 -0.42 0.34 -1.52
CA LEU A 77 -1.57 -0.15 -2.26
C LEU A 77 -1.08 -1.07 -3.38
N ARG A 78 -1.71 -2.24 -3.51
CA ARG A 78 -1.59 -3.13 -4.67
C ARG A 78 -2.94 -3.14 -5.39
N VAL A 79 -3.00 -2.45 -6.51
CA VAL A 79 -4.22 -2.30 -7.31
C VAL A 79 -4.08 -3.17 -8.55
N SER A 80 -4.76 -4.32 -8.56
CA SER A 80 -4.65 -5.31 -9.64
C SER A 80 -5.71 -5.15 -10.74
N PHE A 81 -6.49 -4.06 -10.72
CA PHE A 81 -7.57 -3.83 -11.67
C PHE A 81 -7.66 -2.35 -12.02
N THR A 82 -7.95 -2.06 -13.29
CA THR A 82 -8.16 -0.70 -13.78
C THR A 82 -9.57 -0.59 -14.32
N SER A 83 -10.39 0.29 -13.75
CA SER A 83 -11.81 0.37 -14.08
C SER A 83 -12.03 0.81 -15.54
N PRO A 84 -12.95 0.16 -16.28
CA PRO A 84 -13.39 0.60 -17.59
C PRO A 84 -13.94 2.03 -17.60
N ALA A 85 -14.41 2.53 -16.44
CA ALA A 85 -15.02 3.85 -16.30
C ALA A 85 -14.02 5.01 -16.17
N ARG A 86 -12.70 4.78 -16.19
CA ARG A 86 -11.71 5.86 -16.17
C ARG A 86 -11.92 6.82 -17.36
N PRO A 87 -11.86 8.14 -17.20
CA PRO A 87 -12.17 9.10 -18.26
C PRO A 87 -11.08 9.13 -19.33
N ALA A 88 -11.39 9.61 -20.54
CA ALA A 88 -10.38 9.79 -21.59
C ALA A 88 -9.39 10.87 -21.16
N GLY A 89 -8.09 10.62 -21.33
CA GLY A 89 -7.03 11.52 -20.86
C GLY A 89 -6.58 11.28 -19.40
N ASP A 90 -7.22 10.36 -18.67
CA ASP A 90 -6.63 9.84 -17.42
C ASP A 90 -5.33 9.08 -17.71
N GLU A 91 -4.38 9.13 -16.78
CA GLU A 91 -3.07 8.51 -16.90
C GLU A 91 -3.15 7.01 -17.23
N PHE A 92 -4.15 6.33 -16.66
CA PHE A 92 -4.37 4.89 -16.86
C PHE A 92 -5.57 4.59 -17.76
N SER A 93 -6.02 5.57 -18.54
CA SER A 93 -7.11 5.39 -19.51
C SER A 93 -6.81 4.31 -20.57
N HIS A 94 -5.55 4.13 -20.93
CA HIS A 94 -5.09 3.10 -21.87
C HIS A 94 -5.10 1.68 -21.25
N MET A 95 -5.21 1.56 -19.92
CA MET A 95 -5.23 0.30 -19.19
C MET A 95 -6.64 -0.12 -18.71
N ARG A 96 -7.70 0.59 -19.13
CA ARG A 96 -9.09 0.27 -18.77
C ARG A 96 -9.45 -1.21 -18.97
N GLY A 97 -10.13 -1.78 -17.98
CA GLY A 97 -10.55 -3.17 -17.97
C GLY A 97 -9.40 -4.18 -17.84
N SER A 98 -8.15 -3.72 -17.71
CA SER A 98 -7.00 -4.60 -17.56
C SER A 98 -6.76 -4.94 -16.09
N ASP A 99 -6.24 -6.15 -15.87
CA ASP A 99 -5.73 -6.59 -14.58
C ASP A 99 -4.24 -6.29 -14.39
N GLN A 100 -3.74 -5.18 -14.97
CA GLN A 100 -2.35 -4.77 -14.80
C GLN A 100 -2.12 -4.35 -13.34
N LEU A 101 -1.16 -4.99 -12.67
CA LEU A 101 -0.84 -4.67 -11.28
C LEU A 101 -0.11 -3.32 -11.20
N ARG A 102 -0.68 -2.44 -10.38
CA ARG A 102 -0.15 -1.12 -10.05
C ARG A 102 0.12 -1.03 -8.55
N LEU A 103 1.19 -0.32 -8.22
CA LEU A 103 1.62 -0.08 -6.85
C LEU A 103 1.52 1.41 -6.57
N GLY A 104 0.98 1.78 -5.43
CA GLY A 104 0.92 3.17 -5.00
C GLY A 104 1.02 3.29 -3.50
N THR A 105 0.92 4.51 -3.01
CA THR A 105 0.96 4.82 -1.58
C THR A 105 -0.33 5.47 -1.12
N GLY A 106 -0.62 5.34 0.16
CA GLY A 106 -1.70 6.05 0.83
C GLY A 106 -1.38 6.31 2.28
N PHE A 107 -2.29 7.01 2.95
CA PHE A 107 -2.20 7.32 4.37
C PHE A 107 -3.48 6.89 5.07
N ILE A 108 -3.34 6.19 6.19
CA ILE A 108 -4.45 5.92 7.09
C ILE A 108 -4.88 7.24 7.72
N TRP A 109 -6.11 7.65 7.43
CA TRP A 109 -6.71 8.89 7.92
C TRP A 109 -7.52 8.70 9.19
N THR A 110 -8.23 7.58 9.30
CA THR A 110 -9.08 7.28 10.45
C THR A 110 -8.99 5.80 10.75
N VAL A 111 -8.99 5.47 12.04
CA VAL A 111 -9.13 4.11 12.56
C VAL A 111 -10.34 4.10 13.49
N GLU A 112 -11.29 3.22 13.22
CA GLU A 112 -12.53 3.01 13.97
C GLU A 112 -12.48 1.59 14.55
N GLY A 113 -12.75 1.42 15.85
CA GLY A 113 -12.78 0.11 16.53
C GLY A 113 -12.15 0.10 17.93
N PRO A 114 -12.00 -1.08 18.57
CA PRO A 114 -12.37 -2.39 18.03
C PRO A 114 -13.89 -2.51 17.85
N LEU A 115 -14.31 -3.12 16.74
CA LEU A 115 -15.68 -3.55 16.53
C LEU A 115 -15.78 -5.01 17.00
N SER A 116 -16.44 -5.23 18.13
CA SER A 116 -16.62 -6.56 18.75
C SER A 116 -17.95 -7.22 18.36
N ASP A 117 -18.96 -6.42 18.02
CA ASP A 117 -20.35 -6.87 17.92
C ASP A 117 -20.74 -7.25 16.48
N GLU A 118 -19.89 -6.96 15.50
CA GLU A 118 -20.07 -7.35 14.10
C GLU A 118 -19.37 -8.70 13.83
N PRO A 119 -19.97 -9.62 13.04
CA PRO A 119 -19.29 -10.83 12.62
C PRO A 119 -18.05 -10.49 11.77
N CYS A 120 -16.96 -11.25 11.92
CA CYS A 120 -15.74 -11.01 11.13
C CYS A 120 -16.09 -10.97 9.62
N PRO A 121 -15.73 -9.89 8.89
CA PRO A 121 -15.99 -9.80 7.46
C PRO A 121 -15.10 -10.72 6.62
N CYS A 122 -14.15 -11.39 7.26
CA CYS A 122 -13.22 -12.29 6.63
C CYS A 122 -13.94 -13.57 6.16
N VAL A 123 -13.82 -13.86 4.86
CA VAL A 123 -14.39 -15.07 4.21
C VAL A 123 -14.00 -16.34 4.95
N GLN A 124 -12.79 -16.39 5.52
CA GLN A 124 -12.28 -17.55 6.24
C GLN A 124 -12.96 -17.79 7.59
N CYS A 125 -13.39 -16.75 8.32
CA CYS A 125 -14.06 -16.95 9.61
C CYS A 125 -15.58 -17.12 9.46
N ASP A 126 -16.19 -16.70 8.34
CA ASP A 126 -17.60 -16.97 8.04
C ASP A 126 -18.54 -16.54 9.20
N GLY A 127 -18.19 -15.45 9.89
CA GLY A 127 -18.91 -14.95 11.07
C GLY A 127 -18.90 -15.85 12.32
N LYS A 128 -18.16 -16.96 12.33
CA LYS A 128 -18.20 -17.98 13.41
C LYS A 128 -17.41 -17.60 14.66
N THR A 129 -16.47 -16.68 14.55
CA THR A 129 -15.63 -16.27 15.67
C THR A 129 -15.80 -14.78 15.90
N PRO A 130 -16.26 -14.34 17.09
CA PRO A 130 -16.18 -12.94 17.47
C PRO A 130 -14.69 -12.60 17.49
N LYS A 131 -14.28 -11.73 16.58
CA LYS A 131 -12.92 -11.22 16.52
C LYS A 131 -13.03 -9.72 16.53
N GLU A 132 -12.27 -9.08 17.41
CA GLU A 132 -12.07 -7.66 17.33
C GLU A 132 -11.43 -7.32 15.98
N PHE A 133 -12.03 -6.39 15.26
CA PHE A 133 -11.44 -5.86 14.05
C PHE A 133 -11.55 -4.34 14.03
N TRP A 134 -10.63 -3.72 13.31
CA TRP A 134 -10.57 -2.28 13.11
C TRP A 134 -10.93 -1.96 11.67
N ARG A 135 -11.70 -0.89 11.49
CA ARG A 135 -11.99 -0.31 10.18
C ARG A 135 -11.10 0.90 10.01
N PHE A 136 -10.42 1.02 8.89
CA PHE A 136 -9.60 2.19 8.61
C PHE A 136 -9.94 2.79 7.26
N LYS A 137 -9.80 4.12 7.16
CA LYS A 137 -9.97 4.89 5.92
C LYS A 137 -8.60 5.26 5.40
N VAL A 138 -8.33 4.95 4.13
CA VAL A 138 -7.07 5.29 3.46
C VAL A 138 -7.31 6.42 2.48
N HIS A 139 -6.55 7.49 2.60
CA HIS A 139 -6.44 8.52 1.58
C HIS A 139 -5.31 8.17 0.61
N THR A 140 -5.60 8.26 -0.68
CA THR A 140 -4.63 8.00 -1.75
C THR A 140 -4.91 8.90 -2.94
N ALA A 141 -3.98 8.97 -3.88
CA ALA A 141 -4.18 9.73 -5.09
C ALA A 141 -5.22 9.05 -6.01
N HIS A 142 -6.06 9.87 -6.63
CA HIS A 142 -7.14 9.42 -7.51
C HIS A 142 -6.63 8.63 -8.73
N HIS A 143 -5.43 8.94 -9.23
CA HIS A 143 -4.85 8.15 -10.31
C HIS A 143 -4.48 6.73 -9.83
N VAL A 144 -4.08 6.54 -8.56
CA VAL A 144 -3.80 5.20 -7.98
C VAL A 144 -5.10 4.39 -7.89
N VAL A 145 -6.13 4.93 -7.25
CA VAL A 145 -7.46 4.28 -7.13
C VAL A 145 -8.53 5.25 -7.62
N TYR A 146 -9.14 4.93 -8.77
CA TYR A 146 -10.09 5.82 -9.43
C TYR A 146 -11.48 5.81 -8.79
N ASN A 147 -12.01 4.62 -8.49
CA ASN A 147 -13.38 4.45 -8.02
C ASN A 147 -13.53 3.25 -7.09
N THR A 148 -14.76 3.03 -6.62
CA THR A 148 -15.11 1.93 -5.73
C THR A 148 -14.91 0.55 -6.36
N GLU A 149 -14.94 0.43 -7.69
CA GLU A 149 -14.70 -0.83 -8.38
C GLU A 149 -13.23 -1.26 -8.24
N GLU A 150 -12.29 -0.33 -8.47
CA GLU A 150 -10.87 -0.55 -8.21
C GLU A 150 -10.60 -0.79 -6.73
N GLN A 151 -11.24 -0.02 -5.85
CA GLN A 151 -11.12 -0.18 -4.41
C GLN A 151 -11.52 -1.58 -3.93
N LYS A 152 -12.61 -2.15 -4.46
CA LYS A 152 -13.09 -3.49 -4.05
C LYS A 152 -12.16 -4.61 -4.46
N ARG A 153 -11.35 -4.39 -5.49
CA ARG A 153 -10.40 -5.38 -6.03
C ARG A 153 -8.95 -5.10 -5.62
N GLN A 154 -8.73 -4.08 -4.81
CA GLN A 154 -7.39 -3.74 -4.32
C GLN A 154 -7.00 -4.65 -3.15
N GLN A 155 -5.70 -4.88 -3.03
CA GLN A 155 -5.08 -5.45 -1.84
C GLN A 155 -4.36 -4.31 -1.09
N LEU A 156 -4.76 -4.12 0.16
CA LEU A 156 -4.15 -3.17 1.09
C LEU A 156 -3.01 -3.86 1.82
N ILE A 157 -1.82 -3.28 1.80
CA ILE A 157 -0.67 -3.77 2.55
C ILE A 157 -0.19 -2.66 3.48
N CYS A 158 -0.52 -2.81 4.75
CA CYS A 158 0.02 -1.95 5.79
C CYS A 158 1.50 -2.27 5.95
N PHE A 159 2.38 -1.26 5.81
CA PHE A 159 3.75 -1.40 6.24
C PHE A 159 3.80 -1.34 7.76
N MET A 160 3.31 -2.38 8.44
CA MET A 160 3.53 -2.50 9.86
C MET A 160 5.04 -2.75 10.07
N ILE A 161 5.77 -1.67 10.37
CA ILE A 161 7.03 -1.80 11.10
C ILE A 161 6.62 -2.47 12.42
N ALA A 162 7.26 -3.59 12.76
CA ALA A 162 6.80 -4.63 13.68
C ALA A 162 6.44 -4.18 15.12
N THR A 163 6.45 -2.89 15.42
CA THR A 163 6.20 -2.31 16.73
C THR A 163 4.70 -2.16 17.07
N LEU A 164 3.80 -2.08 16.08
CA LEU A 164 2.34 -1.98 16.32
C LEU A 164 1.60 -3.32 16.31
N ALA A 165 2.26 -4.43 15.94
CA ALA A 165 1.66 -5.76 16.02
C ALA A 165 1.30 -6.17 17.46
N GLY A 166 1.93 -5.56 18.48
CA GLY A 166 1.56 -5.73 19.88
C GLY A 166 0.33 -4.93 20.34
N LEU A 167 -0.21 -4.04 19.49
CA LEU A 167 -1.35 -3.16 19.79
C LEU A 167 -2.60 -3.46 18.94
N MET A 168 -2.46 -4.16 17.82
CA MET A 168 -3.60 -4.60 16.98
C MET A 168 -3.94 -6.10 17.12
N VAL A 169 -3.16 -6.85 17.91
CA VAL A 169 -3.44 -8.25 18.28
C VAL A 169 -3.21 -8.40 19.79
N ARG A 170 -4.15 -7.89 20.57
CA ARG A 170 -4.39 -8.33 21.95
C ARG A 170 -5.88 -8.49 22.13
#